data_AF-A0A7X9F3W0-F1
#
_entry.id   AF-A0A7X9F3W0-F1
#
_cell.length_a   1.000
_cell.length_b   1.000
_cell.length_c   1.000
_cell.angle_alpha   90.00
_cell.angle_beta   90.00
_cell.angle_gamma   90.00
#
_symmetry.space_group_name_H-M   'P 1'
#
loop_
_entity.id
_entity.type
_entity.pdbx_description
1 polymer ?
#
loop_
_entity_poly.entity_id
_entity_poly.type
_entity_poly.pdbx_seq_one_letter_code
_entity_poly.pdbx_strand_id
1 'polypeptide(L)'
;MNKYYFILVFFLLTACISAHPWKPSHYVIIDTDGGIDDMRAISMFLASPDVRVLAIVASSGALSAENSYLKVRSLLNSFYHEGIPVGINRRGNFKSPELKTALNTKWGNESGITPQKAKDALELISWVFSAEKTKITFVSLGGLTTARAALNEIPSFSQQVKEIVWSADGLSDTKGFNYSIDKKAADDILKGSIPVRIIKPAGDKKFYDKALVESISKINNVYAGKISELFSAGAADGHEFVLASTDETVPLFLHYPALFSTVSSGRNSESQAGDIHPLKEKTMIILKRETVERNQVVEEFPDDPSFYHEDIKDYVGEIISKHGIDEWTSGILANELHRHLGVFAIIGVKMGIRAREYFDTGVDEFMATSFAGSTPPISCFNDGLQVSTGATPGHGLLKVINDGLTRPVAEFVYMNRKIRLTLKPDIAEKVTAELKEINFIHGLDSDIYWELVRKNSIKYWLSLDRHEIFEIEEIE
;
A
#
# COMPACT_ATOMS: atom_id res chain seq x y z
N MET A 1 -8.41 -39.90 -37.44
CA MET A 1 -7.38 -39.23 -36.62
C MET A 1 -7.31 -37.69 -36.77
N ASN A 2 -8.04 -37.04 -37.70
CA ASN A 2 -7.84 -35.60 -37.97
C ASN A 2 -8.90 -34.63 -37.40
N LYS A 3 -9.89 -35.09 -36.60
CA LYS A 3 -10.89 -34.19 -35.98
C LYS A 3 -10.62 -33.84 -34.51
N TYR A 4 -9.78 -34.60 -33.81
CA TYR A 4 -9.47 -34.37 -32.40
C TYR A 4 -8.30 -33.39 -32.18
N TYR A 5 -7.44 -33.19 -33.18
CA TYR A 5 -6.35 -32.21 -33.10
C TYR A 5 -6.83 -30.75 -33.16
N PHE A 6 -7.93 -30.47 -33.87
CA PHE A 6 -8.45 -29.10 -33.97
C PHE A 6 -9.10 -28.60 -32.68
N ILE A 7 -9.68 -29.50 -31.87
CA ILE A 7 -10.29 -29.13 -30.57
C ILE A 7 -9.21 -28.89 -29.51
N LEU A 8 -8.08 -29.61 -29.57
CA LEU A 8 -6.97 -29.40 -28.63
C LEU A 8 -6.24 -28.06 -28.88
N VAL A 9 -6.14 -27.64 -30.14
CA VAL A 9 -5.51 -26.35 -30.51
C VAL A 9 -6.40 -25.16 -30.17
N PHE A 10 -7.73 -25.32 -30.20
CA PHE A 10 -8.65 -24.24 -29.80
C PHE A 10 -8.69 -24.01 -28.28
N PHE A 11 -8.46 -25.05 -27.47
CA PHE A 11 -8.35 -24.93 -26.00
C PHE A 11 -6.99 -24.39 -25.52
N LEU A 12 -5.96 -24.39 -26.39
CA LEU A 12 -4.63 -23.84 -26.08
C LEU A 12 -4.47 -22.35 -26.43
N LEU A 13 -5.47 -21.74 -27.06
CA LEU A 13 -5.44 -20.34 -27.52
C LEU A 13 -6.30 -19.37 -26.69
N THR A 14 -6.97 -19.86 -25.65
CA THR A 14 -7.57 -19.01 -24.60
C THR A 14 -6.69 -18.97 -23.35
N ALA A 15 -5.36 -18.99 -23.52
CA ALA A 15 -4.52 -18.37 -22.51
C ALA A 15 -4.84 -16.88 -22.60
N CYS A 16 -5.71 -16.40 -21.70
CA CYS A 16 -5.84 -14.96 -21.48
C CYS A 16 -4.42 -14.43 -21.36
N ILE A 17 -4.01 -13.62 -22.34
CA ILE A 17 -2.75 -12.91 -22.33
C ILE A 17 -2.85 -12.06 -21.07
N SER A 18 -2.25 -12.55 -19.99
CA SER A 18 -2.18 -11.78 -18.76
C SER A 18 -1.41 -10.52 -19.10
N ALA A 19 -1.92 -9.38 -18.65
CA ALA A 19 -1.10 -8.19 -18.55
C ALA A 19 0.27 -8.60 -17.97
N HIS A 20 1.35 -7.99 -18.45
CA HIS A 20 2.67 -8.12 -17.87
C HIS A 20 2.91 -6.89 -16.98
N PRO A 21 2.20 -6.75 -15.83
CA PRO A 21 2.44 -5.63 -14.96
C PRO A 21 3.85 -5.72 -14.40
N TRP A 22 4.42 -4.56 -14.08
CA TRP A 22 5.59 -4.54 -13.22
C TRP A 22 5.19 -5.21 -11.90
N LYS A 23 5.98 -6.21 -11.46
CA LYS A 23 5.65 -6.96 -10.25
C LYS A 23 6.60 -6.59 -9.11
N PRO A 24 6.07 -6.34 -7.92
CA PRO A 24 6.88 -6.15 -6.72
C PRO A 24 7.65 -7.43 -6.39
N SER A 25 8.84 -7.25 -5.83
CA SER A 25 9.73 -8.37 -5.48
C SER A 25 9.22 -9.16 -4.27
N HIS A 26 8.39 -8.53 -3.44
CA HIS A 26 7.92 -9.11 -2.18
C HIS A 26 6.40 -9.04 -2.03
N TYR A 27 5.79 -10.21 -1.83
CA TYR A 27 4.39 -10.36 -1.41
C TYR A 27 4.40 -10.88 0.02
N VAL A 28 3.78 -10.15 0.95
CA VAL A 28 3.88 -10.43 2.39
C VAL A 28 2.51 -10.54 3.05
N ILE A 29 2.43 -11.43 4.04
CA ILE A 29 1.41 -11.36 5.10
C ILE A 29 2.18 -11.03 6.39
N ILE A 30 1.74 -10.00 7.11
CA ILE A 30 2.41 -9.52 8.32
C ILE A 30 1.60 -9.96 9.54
N ASP A 31 2.23 -10.60 10.51
CA ASP A 31 1.66 -10.98 11.80
C ASP A 31 2.32 -10.12 12.90
N THR A 32 1.54 -9.27 13.57
CA THR A 32 2.01 -8.22 14.48
C THR A 32 1.37 -8.35 15.85
N ASP A 33 2.12 -8.01 16.89
CA ASP A 33 1.63 -8.02 18.27
C ASP A 33 1.34 -6.62 18.86
N GLY A 34 1.44 -5.58 18.02
CA GLY A 34 1.05 -4.22 18.34
C GLY A 34 2.11 -3.42 19.10
N GLY A 35 3.39 -3.81 19.05
CA GLY A 35 4.51 -2.99 19.51
C GLY A 35 4.70 -1.70 18.72
N ILE A 36 5.42 -0.73 19.29
CA ILE A 36 5.65 0.58 18.63
C ILE A 36 6.56 0.42 17.42
N ASP A 37 7.52 -0.48 17.54
CA ASP A 37 8.38 -0.98 16.49
C ASP A 37 7.60 -1.66 15.36
N ASP A 38 6.56 -2.45 15.64
CA ASP A 38 5.68 -2.99 14.60
C ASP A 38 5.04 -1.87 13.77
N MET A 39 4.58 -0.78 14.39
CA MET A 39 4.00 0.37 13.68
C MET A 39 4.99 0.91 12.64
N ARG A 40 6.26 1.07 13.02
CA ARG A 40 7.31 1.60 12.15
C ARG A 40 7.65 0.60 11.05
N ALA A 41 7.75 -0.69 11.37
CA ALA A 41 8.00 -1.75 10.40
C ALA A 41 6.86 -1.85 9.36
N ILE A 42 5.60 -1.85 9.80
CA ILE A 42 4.42 -1.84 8.92
C ILE A 42 4.41 -0.57 8.05
N SER A 43 4.71 0.60 8.63
CA SER A 43 4.80 1.85 7.86
C SER A 43 5.88 1.78 6.78
N MET A 44 7.02 1.15 7.06
CA MET A 44 8.09 0.93 6.07
C MET A 44 7.69 -0.07 4.98
N PHE A 45 6.97 -1.13 5.33
CA PHE A 45 6.43 -2.08 4.34
C PHE A 45 5.45 -1.41 3.37
N LEU A 46 4.51 -0.63 3.89
CA LEU A 46 3.51 0.09 3.09
C LEU A 46 4.12 1.27 2.32
N ALA A 47 5.23 1.84 2.82
CA ALA A 47 5.96 2.87 2.09
C ALA A 47 6.63 2.31 0.82
N SER A 48 7.13 1.08 0.84
CA SER A 48 7.87 0.51 -0.29
C SER A 48 6.94 0.07 -1.43
N PRO A 49 7.08 0.63 -2.65
CA PRO A 49 6.35 0.12 -3.81
C PRO A 49 6.79 -1.29 -4.24
N ASP A 50 7.94 -1.79 -3.77
CA ASP A 50 8.47 -3.13 -4.07
C ASP A 50 7.90 -4.23 -3.15
N VAL A 51 7.01 -3.85 -2.22
CA VAL A 51 6.30 -4.76 -1.32
C VAL A 51 4.79 -4.66 -1.53
N ARG A 52 4.10 -5.80 -1.49
CA ARG A 52 2.64 -5.89 -1.36
C ARG A 52 2.26 -6.53 -0.05
N VAL A 53 1.64 -5.74 0.81
CA VAL A 53 1.06 -6.22 2.06
C VAL A 53 -0.34 -6.77 1.76
N LEU A 54 -0.42 -8.09 1.58
CA LEU A 54 -1.66 -8.77 1.18
C LEU A 54 -2.68 -8.86 2.32
N ALA A 55 -2.19 -8.94 3.56
CA ALA A 55 -2.99 -8.98 4.77
C ALA A 55 -2.12 -8.69 6.00
N ILE A 56 -2.76 -8.21 7.06
CA ILE A 56 -2.16 -8.10 8.39
C ILE A 56 -2.96 -8.94 9.39
N VAL A 57 -2.27 -9.73 10.21
CA VAL A 57 -2.85 -10.47 11.32
C VAL A 57 -2.42 -9.82 12.63
N ALA A 58 -3.39 -9.48 13.46
CA ALA A 58 -3.17 -9.01 14.82
C ALA A 58 -3.15 -10.20 15.79
N SER A 59 -2.06 -10.33 16.55
CA SER A 59 -1.79 -11.42 17.48
C SER A 59 -1.47 -10.89 18.87
N SER A 60 -1.46 -11.78 19.87
CA SER A 60 -1.08 -11.42 21.24
C SER A 60 0.44 -11.39 21.41
N GLY A 61 0.95 -10.35 22.04
CA GLY A 61 2.35 -10.16 22.41
C GLY A 61 2.50 -8.88 23.21
N ALA A 62 3.10 -7.82 22.68
CA ALA A 62 3.17 -6.49 23.31
C ALA A 62 1.80 -5.97 23.79
N LEU A 63 0.78 -6.09 22.93
CA LEU A 63 -0.63 -5.83 23.23
C LEU A 63 -1.46 -7.11 23.08
N SER A 64 -2.70 -7.11 23.57
CA SER A 64 -3.66 -8.18 23.22
C SER A 64 -3.98 -8.12 21.72
N ALA A 65 -4.35 -9.26 21.14
CA ALA A 65 -4.73 -9.34 19.72
C ALA A 65 -5.85 -8.35 19.34
N GLU A 66 -6.80 -8.07 20.24
CA GLU A 66 -7.86 -7.07 20.00
C GLU A 66 -7.32 -5.63 20.00
N ASN A 67 -6.43 -5.27 20.92
CA ASN A 67 -5.79 -3.95 20.92
C ASN A 67 -4.85 -3.78 19.72
N SER A 68 -4.07 -4.80 19.38
CA SER A 68 -3.23 -4.80 18.17
C SER A 68 -4.10 -4.60 16.91
N TYR A 69 -5.27 -5.25 16.82
CA TYR A 69 -6.21 -5.04 15.72
C TYR A 69 -6.71 -3.60 15.61
N LEU A 70 -7.08 -2.97 16.74
CA LEU A 70 -7.49 -1.56 16.76
C LEU A 70 -6.37 -0.66 16.24
N LYS A 71 -5.13 -0.89 16.70
CA LYS A 71 -3.93 -0.15 16.27
C LYS A 71 -3.71 -0.29 14.76
N VAL A 72 -3.65 -1.52 14.25
CA VAL A 72 -3.43 -1.80 12.82
C VAL A 72 -4.54 -1.20 11.95
N ARG A 73 -5.82 -1.42 12.27
CA ARG A 73 -6.92 -0.86 11.46
C ARG A 73 -6.91 0.68 11.49
N SER A 74 -6.62 1.29 12.64
CA SER A 74 -6.53 2.74 12.73
C SER A 74 -5.37 3.32 11.91
N LEU A 75 -4.23 2.62 11.87
CA LEU A 75 -3.07 2.97 11.04
C LEU A 75 -3.42 2.92 9.56
N LEU A 76 -3.97 1.79 9.09
CA LEU A 76 -4.35 1.61 7.69
C LEU A 76 -5.37 2.66 7.24
N ASN A 77 -6.37 2.95 8.07
CA ASN A 77 -7.34 4.01 7.78
C ASN A 77 -6.67 5.39 7.70
N SER A 78 -5.65 5.66 8.54
CA SER A 78 -4.90 6.94 8.48
C SER A 78 -4.01 7.08 7.24
N PHE A 79 -3.71 5.96 6.57
CA PHE A 79 -2.97 5.92 5.31
C PHE A 79 -3.89 5.77 4.09
N TYR A 80 -5.21 5.77 4.29
CA TYR A 80 -6.21 5.53 3.25
C TYR A 80 -6.08 4.16 2.56
N HIS A 81 -5.57 3.17 3.31
CA HIS A 81 -5.41 1.77 2.93
C HIS A 81 -6.53 0.88 3.51
N GLU A 82 -7.78 1.36 3.49
CA GLU A 82 -8.90 0.66 4.14
C GLU A 82 -9.14 -0.74 3.55
N GLY A 83 -8.72 -0.95 2.30
CA GLY A 83 -8.78 -2.18 1.55
C GLY A 83 -7.74 -3.24 1.93
N ILE A 84 -6.72 -2.94 2.74
CA ILE A 84 -5.86 -4.02 3.26
C ILE A 84 -6.64 -4.80 4.33
N PRO A 85 -6.86 -6.11 4.15
CA PRO A 85 -7.64 -6.90 5.09
C PRO A 85 -6.85 -7.20 6.36
N VAL A 86 -7.54 -7.14 7.51
CA VAL A 86 -6.94 -7.41 8.82
C VAL A 86 -7.75 -8.46 9.56
N GLY A 87 -7.06 -9.45 10.12
CA GLY A 87 -7.65 -10.55 10.90
C GLY A 87 -7.11 -10.56 12.33
N ILE A 88 -7.79 -11.26 13.22
CA ILE A 88 -7.33 -11.46 14.60
C ILE A 88 -7.00 -12.94 14.81
N ASN A 89 -5.80 -13.20 15.31
CA ASN A 89 -5.48 -14.50 15.86
C ASN A 89 -5.92 -14.56 17.33
N ARG A 90 -7.04 -15.22 17.59
CA ARG A 90 -7.57 -15.46 18.95
C ARG A 90 -7.06 -16.77 19.56
N ARG A 91 -6.08 -17.41 18.92
CA ARG A 91 -5.51 -18.69 19.35
C ARG A 91 -4.29 -18.42 20.23
N GLY A 92 -4.06 -19.30 21.19
CA GLY A 92 -2.98 -19.16 22.16
C GLY A 92 -3.46 -18.65 23.52
N ASN A 93 -2.62 -18.87 24.53
CA ASN A 93 -2.94 -18.56 25.93
C ASN A 93 -2.03 -17.46 26.50
N PHE A 94 -1.24 -16.80 25.65
CA PHE A 94 -0.35 -15.73 26.08
C PHE A 94 -1.18 -14.55 26.58
N LYS A 95 -0.89 -14.12 27.81
CA LYS A 95 -1.50 -12.93 28.41
C LYS A 95 -0.57 -11.76 28.16
N SER A 96 -0.93 -10.92 27.20
CA SER A 96 -0.17 -9.73 26.86
C SER A 96 0.00 -8.80 28.06
N PRO A 97 1.19 -8.20 28.24
CA PRO A 97 1.45 -7.27 29.34
C PRO A 97 0.78 -5.91 29.12
N GLU A 98 0.22 -5.65 27.93
CA GLU A 98 -0.40 -4.37 27.54
C GLU A 98 0.58 -3.21 27.76
N LEU A 99 1.71 -3.25 27.03
CA LEU A 99 2.79 -2.28 27.20
C LEU A 99 2.25 -0.84 27.08
N LYS A 100 2.35 -0.08 28.19
CA LYS A 100 1.75 1.26 28.30
C LYS A 100 2.14 2.19 27.16
N THR A 101 3.41 2.19 26.76
CA THR A 101 3.90 3.04 25.67
C THR A 101 3.21 2.69 24.36
N ALA A 102 3.08 1.40 24.03
CA ALA A 102 2.39 0.94 22.82
C ALA A 102 0.88 1.25 22.88
N LEU A 103 0.24 1.02 24.02
CA LEU A 103 -1.19 1.28 24.22
C LEU A 103 -1.53 2.77 24.07
N ASN A 104 -0.70 3.65 24.63
CA ASN A 104 -0.90 5.10 24.61
C ASN A 104 -0.48 5.75 23.28
N THR A 105 0.38 5.08 22.50
CA THR A 105 0.79 5.58 21.19
C THR A 105 -0.39 5.51 20.23
N LYS A 106 -0.74 6.65 19.63
CA LYS A 106 -1.86 6.74 18.69
C LYS A 106 -1.37 6.41 17.27
N TRP A 107 -1.78 5.27 16.73
CA TRP A 107 -1.46 4.90 15.35
C TRP A 107 -2.38 5.63 14.37
N GLY A 108 -3.68 5.73 14.69
CA GLY A 108 -4.67 6.50 13.94
C GLY A 108 -5.93 6.78 14.76
N ASN A 109 -7.06 6.99 14.09
CA ASN A 109 -8.36 7.11 14.76
C ASN A 109 -8.98 5.72 14.97
N GLU A 110 -9.11 5.30 16.23
CA GLU A 110 -9.68 3.99 16.59
C GLU A 110 -11.23 4.00 16.64
N SER A 111 -11.86 5.18 16.50
CA SER A 111 -13.31 5.34 16.57
C SER A 111 -14.03 4.51 15.50
N GLY A 112 -15.06 3.77 15.91
CA GLY A 112 -15.89 2.95 15.01
C GLY A 112 -15.28 1.60 14.62
N ILE A 113 -14.04 1.29 15.04
CA ILE A 113 -13.41 0.00 14.81
C ILE A 113 -13.92 -1.00 15.85
N THR A 114 -14.39 -2.18 15.40
CA THR A 114 -14.96 -3.22 16.28
C THR A 114 -14.20 -4.54 16.13
N PRO A 115 -13.34 -4.92 17.08
CA PRO A 115 -12.56 -6.17 17.03
C PRO A 115 -13.42 -7.43 16.91
N GLN A 116 -14.66 -7.41 17.42
CA GLN A 116 -15.57 -8.55 17.38
C GLN A 116 -16.05 -8.87 15.96
N LYS A 117 -15.99 -7.90 15.02
CA LYS A 117 -16.30 -8.10 13.60
C LYS A 117 -15.09 -8.56 12.77
N ALA A 118 -13.90 -8.62 13.37
CA ALA A 118 -12.69 -9.01 12.67
C ALA A 118 -12.72 -10.49 12.28
N LYS A 119 -12.34 -10.79 11.03
CA LYS A 119 -12.16 -12.15 10.53
C LYS A 119 -11.16 -12.94 11.38
N ASP A 120 -11.34 -14.25 11.46
CA ASP A 120 -10.31 -15.13 12.04
C ASP A 120 -9.05 -15.10 11.17
N ALA A 121 -7.88 -15.19 11.82
CA ALA A 121 -6.59 -15.17 11.12
C ALA A 121 -6.47 -16.27 10.06
N LEU A 122 -6.92 -17.50 10.33
CA LEU A 122 -6.76 -18.61 9.39
C LEU A 122 -7.75 -18.53 8.23
N GLU A 123 -8.96 -18.02 8.49
CA GLU A 123 -9.93 -17.69 7.45
C GLU A 123 -9.35 -16.62 6.50
N LEU A 124 -8.76 -15.56 7.06
CA LEU A 124 -8.12 -14.50 6.27
C LEU A 124 -6.96 -15.04 5.42
N ILE A 125 -6.04 -15.80 6.02
CA ILE A 125 -4.90 -16.39 5.29
C ILE A 125 -5.39 -17.31 4.17
N SER A 126 -6.41 -18.15 4.44
CA SER A 126 -7.00 -19.02 3.43
C SER A 126 -7.65 -18.23 2.29
N TRP A 127 -8.32 -17.12 2.60
CA TRP A 127 -8.87 -16.21 1.62
C TRP A 127 -7.78 -15.56 0.75
N VAL A 128 -6.69 -15.06 1.35
CA VAL A 128 -5.54 -14.51 0.60
C VAL A 128 -5.01 -15.56 -0.38
N PHE A 129 -4.81 -16.80 0.08
CA PHE A 129 -4.31 -17.89 -0.75
C PHE A 129 -5.28 -18.32 -1.87
N SER A 130 -6.57 -18.02 -1.71
CA SER A 130 -7.58 -18.24 -2.75
C SER A 130 -7.49 -17.18 -3.85
N ALA A 131 -7.14 -15.93 -3.50
CA ALA A 131 -7.12 -14.77 -4.38
C ALA A 131 -5.76 -14.49 -5.03
N GLU A 132 -4.67 -14.72 -4.29
CA GLU A 132 -3.29 -14.54 -4.74
C GLU A 132 -2.58 -15.90 -4.84
N LYS A 133 -1.80 -16.10 -5.90
CA LYS A 133 -1.09 -17.37 -6.19
C LYS A 133 0.42 -17.23 -6.16
N THR A 134 0.93 -16.02 -6.10
CA THR A 134 2.35 -15.70 -5.94
C THR A 134 2.84 -16.26 -4.61
N LYS A 135 4.11 -16.68 -4.57
CA LYS A 135 4.72 -17.17 -3.34
C LYS A 135 4.88 -16.03 -2.34
N ILE A 136 4.47 -16.27 -1.10
CA ILE A 136 4.38 -15.26 -0.05
C ILE A 136 5.51 -15.46 0.96
N THR A 137 6.07 -14.35 1.43
CA THR A 137 6.89 -14.33 2.66
C THR A 137 5.97 -14.04 3.85
N PHE A 138 5.91 -14.96 4.81
CA PHE A 138 5.13 -14.73 6.03
C PHE A 138 6.00 -14.01 7.05
N VAL A 139 5.70 -12.75 7.34
CA VAL A 139 6.46 -11.91 8.26
C VAL A 139 5.82 -12.01 9.64
N SER A 140 6.59 -12.39 10.66
CA SER A 140 6.14 -12.42 12.05
C SER A 140 6.98 -11.41 12.84
N LEU A 141 6.32 -10.39 13.37
CA LEU A 141 6.89 -9.34 14.21
C LEU A 141 6.72 -9.67 15.71
N GLY A 142 5.76 -10.53 16.05
CA GLY A 142 5.56 -11.08 17.39
C GLY A 142 5.92 -12.57 17.50
N GLY A 143 5.10 -13.34 18.22
CA GLY A 143 5.28 -14.79 18.36
C GLY A 143 4.82 -15.60 17.13
N LEU A 144 5.21 -16.87 17.06
CA LEU A 144 4.90 -17.76 15.92
C LEU A 144 3.57 -18.53 16.02
N THR A 145 2.68 -18.11 16.93
CA THR A 145 1.38 -18.78 17.17
C THR A 145 0.53 -18.86 15.91
N THR A 146 0.44 -17.78 15.14
CA THR A 146 -0.33 -17.72 13.88
C THR A 146 0.27 -18.64 12.84
N ALA A 147 1.58 -18.55 12.61
CA ALA A 147 2.28 -19.36 11.62
C ALA A 147 2.12 -20.86 11.91
N ARG A 148 2.21 -21.27 13.19
CA ARG A 148 1.97 -22.66 13.60
C ARG A 148 0.54 -23.11 13.35
N ALA A 149 -0.45 -22.31 13.73
CA ALA A 149 -1.84 -22.66 13.52
C ALA A 149 -2.13 -22.81 12.01
N ALA A 150 -1.64 -21.88 11.20
CA ALA A 150 -1.79 -21.90 9.74
C ALA A 150 -1.08 -23.12 9.11
N LEU A 151 0.14 -23.46 9.53
CA LEU A 151 0.87 -24.63 9.04
C LEU A 151 0.12 -25.94 9.31
N ASN A 152 -0.56 -26.05 10.46
CA ASN A 152 -1.28 -27.26 10.85
C ASN A 152 -2.66 -27.39 10.19
N GLU A 153 -3.36 -26.28 9.97
CA GLU A 153 -4.78 -26.28 9.59
C GLU A 153 -5.04 -25.83 8.15
N ILE A 154 -4.10 -25.16 7.48
CA ILE A 154 -4.24 -24.72 6.10
C ILE A 154 -3.34 -25.60 5.21
N PRO A 155 -3.90 -26.59 4.47
CA PRO A 155 -3.10 -27.55 3.70
C PRO A 155 -2.17 -26.90 2.67
N SER A 156 -2.57 -25.77 2.10
CA SER A 156 -1.78 -25.03 1.11
C SER A 156 -0.72 -24.11 1.70
N PHE A 157 -0.64 -23.95 3.03
CA PHE A 157 0.28 -22.99 3.67
C PHE A 157 1.74 -23.24 3.32
N SER A 158 2.21 -24.48 3.50
CA SER A 158 3.59 -24.87 3.14
C SER A 158 3.87 -24.82 1.63
N GLN A 159 2.83 -24.82 0.79
CA GLN A 159 2.98 -24.66 -0.64
C GLN A 159 3.08 -23.19 -1.01
N GLN A 160 2.29 -22.30 -0.42
CA GLN A 160 2.24 -20.89 -0.80
C GLN A 160 3.29 -20.02 -0.09
N VAL A 161 3.62 -20.34 1.17
CA VAL A 161 4.63 -19.61 1.95
C VAL A 161 6.02 -20.15 1.61
N LYS A 162 6.86 -19.30 1.00
CA LYS A 162 8.24 -19.67 0.63
C LYS A 162 9.20 -19.64 1.82
N GLU A 163 8.95 -18.76 2.78
CA GLU A 163 9.74 -18.58 3.97
C GLU A 163 8.94 -17.83 5.04
N ILE A 164 9.36 -18.01 6.29
CA ILE A 164 8.91 -17.19 7.43
C ILE A 164 10.07 -16.26 7.80
N VAL A 165 9.84 -14.96 7.79
CA VAL A 165 10.81 -13.98 8.30
C VAL A 165 10.33 -13.53 9.68
N TRP A 166 11.14 -13.76 10.70
CA TRP A 166 10.74 -13.61 12.09
C TRP A 166 11.65 -12.61 12.82
N SER A 167 11.06 -11.56 13.40
CA SER A 167 11.77 -10.65 14.31
C SER A 167 12.01 -11.36 15.64
N ALA A 168 13.25 -11.73 15.93
CA ALA A 168 13.62 -12.43 17.16
C ALA A 168 15.12 -12.36 17.45
N ASP A 169 15.53 -12.77 18.66
CA ASP A 169 16.89 -12.57 19.17
C ASP A 169 17.94 -13.58 18.67
N GLY A 170 17.51 -14.65 17.99
CA GLY A 170 18.39 -15.66 17.36
C GLY A 170 17.84 -17.08 17.46
N LEU A 171 18.46 -18.02 16.74
CA LEU A 171 18.03 -19.43 16.67
C LEU A 171 18.22 -20.17 17.99
N SER A 172 19.25 -19.84 18.75
CA SER A 172 19.54 -20.44 20.06
C SER A 172 18.94 -19.65 21.22
N ASP A 173 18.32 -18.49 20.97
CA ASP A 173 17.75 -17.66 22.02
C ASP A 173 16.30 -18.07 22.33
N THR A 174 16.16 -18.90 23.36
CA THR A 174 14.85 -19.38 23.84
C THR A 174 14.26 -18.50 24.96
N LYS A 175 14.87 -17.34 25.24
CA LYS A 175 14.48 -16.41 26.31
C LYS A 175 13.97 -15.08 25.77
N GLY A 176 14.24 -14.77 24.50
CA GLY A 176 13.68 -13.63 23.79
C GLY A 176 12.17 -13.48 23.97
N PHE A 177 11.67 -12.24 23.91
CA PHE A 177 10.26 -11.94 24.16
C PHE A 177 9.36 -12.67 23.16
N ASN A 178 9.62 -12.51 21.86
CA ASN A 178 8.84 -13.12 20.78
C ASN A 178 8.87 -14.66 20.82
N TYR A 179 10.02 -15.26 21.13
CA TYR A 179 10.12 -16.71 21.33
C TYR A 179 9.27 -17.16 22.53
N SER A 180 9.25 -16.37 23.61
CA SER A 180 8.56 -16.70 24.85
C SER A 180 7.04 -16.57 24.81
N ILE A 181 6.48 -15.85 23.81
CA ILE A 181 5.03 -15.73 23.60
C ILE A 181 4.39 -17.11 23.42
N ASP A 182 4.96 -17.95 22.56
CA ASP A 182 4.57 -19.36 22.40
C ASP A 182 5.79 -20.21 22.02
N LYS A 183 6.50 -20.70 23.04
CA LYS A 183 7.71 -21.53 22.88
C LYS A 183 7.45 -22.80 22.08
N LYS A 184 6.27 -23.40 22.27
CA LYS A 184 5.88 -24.60 21.52
C LYS A 184 5.70 -24.24 20.05
N ALA A 185 5.13 -23.06 19.76
CA ALA A 185 5.02 -22.60 18.39
C ALA A 185 6.35 -22.33 17.72
N ALA A 186 7.26 -21.65 18.43
CA ALA A 186 8.61 -21.43 17.95
C ALA A 186 9.32 -22.76 17.64
N ASP A 187 9.30 -23.71 18.57
CA ASP A 187 9.95 -25.01 18.39
C ASP A 187 9.38 -25.83 17.23
N ASP A 188 8.04 -25.88 17.10
CA ASP A 188 7.38 -26.64 16.03
C ASP A 188 7.68 -26.02 14.66
N ILE A 189 7.68 -24.68 14.56
CA ILE A 189 7.97 -23.96 13.30
C ILE A 189 9.45 -24.08 12.91
N LEU A 190 10.38 -23.90 13.86
CA LEU A 190 11.81 -24.03 13.59
C LEU A 190 12.21 -25.46 13.15
N LYS A 191 11.51 -26.49 13.64
CA LYS A 191 11.68 -27.90 13.20
C LYS A 191 10.88 -28.24 11.94
N GLY A 192 10.05 -27.32 11.46
CA GLY A 192 9.11 -27.52 10.36
C GLY A 192 9.76 -27.63 8.98
N SER A 193 8.90 -27.61 7.95
CA SER A 193 9.31 -27.75 6.55
C SER A 193 9.62 -26.40 5.88
N ILE A 194 9.10 -25.29 6.39
CA ILE A 194 9.27 -23.95 5.83
C ILE A 194 10.56 -23.33 6.39
N PRO A 195 11.46 -22.79 5.55
CA PRO A 195 12.62 -22.04 6.00
C PRO A 195 12.25 -20.85 6.90
N VAL A 196 12.91 -20.70 8.04
CA VAL A 196 12.75 -19.55 8.94
C VAL A 196 14.00 -18.68 8.89
N ARG A 197 13.83 -17.39 8.60
CA ARG A 197 14.88 -16.36 8.71
C ARG A 197 14.61 -15.50 9.93
N ILE A 198 15.42 -15.66 10.95
CA ILE A 198 15.39 -14.80 12.13
C ILE A 198 16.17 -13.52 11.81
N ILE A 199 15.55 -12.36 11.99
CA ILE A 199 16.19 -11.06 11.84
C ILE A 199 16.32 -10.46 13.22
N LYS A 200 17.56 -10.19 13.62
CA LYS A 200 17.87 -9.67 14.95
C LYS A 200 17.78 -8.15 14.97
N PRO A 201 17.40 -7.54 16.11
CA PRO A 201 17.49 -6.10 16.29
C PRO A 201 18.89 -5.55 15.95
N ALA A 202 18.96 -4.29 15.53
CA ALA A 202 20.23 -3.64 15.21
C ALA A 202 21.11 -3.42 16.46
N GLY A 203 20.55 -3.57 17.67
CA GLY A 203 21.28 -3.55 18.95
C GLY A 203 21.69 -2.16 19.45
N ASP A 204 21.69 -1.13 18.61
CA ASP A 204 22.00 0.26 19.00
C ASP A 204 20.74 1.05 19.37
N LYS A 205 20.71 1.57 20.60
CA LYS A 205 19.64 2.43 21.16
C LYS A 205 19.69 3.87 20.65
N LYS A 206 20.39 4.14 19.54
CA LYS A 206 20.53 5.45 18.88
C LYS A 206 20.25 5.40 17.38
N PHE A 207 19.48 4.41 16.93
CA PHE A 207 19.11 4.31 15.53
C PHE A 207 18.27 5.53 15.10
N TYR A 208 17.17 5.80 15.80
CA TYR A 208 16.34 6.98 15.59
C TYR A 208 16.86 8.18 16.39
N ASP A 209 18.06 8.64 16.02
CA ASP A 209 18.59 9.90 16.55
C ASP A 209 17.83 11.12 15.98
N LYS A 210 18.10 12.28 16.59
CA LYS A 210 17.47 13.55 16.20
C LYS A 210 17.66 13.89 14.72
N ALA A 211 18.83 13.59 14.14
CA ALA A 211 19.13 13.93 12.76
C ALA A 211 18.33 13.06 11.78
N LEU A 212 18.20 11.76 12.06
CA LEU A 212 17.36 10.87 11.27
C LEU A 212 15.89 11.28 11.37
N VAL A 213 15.38 11.52 12.58
CA VAL A 213 13.98 11.92 12.80
C VAL A 213 13.64 13.24 12.08
N GLU A 214 14.51 14.25 12.14
CA GLU A 214 14.37 15.51 11.39
C GLU A 214 14.43 15.31 9.87
N SER A 215 15.14 14.29 9.40
CA SER A 215 15.19 13.95 7.98
C SER A 215 13.91 13.26 7.54
N ILE A 216 13.39 12.32 8.34
CA ILE A 216 12.11 11.65 8.11
C ILE A 216 10.97 12.68 8.07
N SER A 217 10.96 13.67 8.98
CA SER A 217 9.89 14.67 9.05
C SER A 217 9.80 15.60 7.84
N LYS A 218 10.82 15.60 6.97
CA LYS A 218 10.84 16.37 5.71
C LYS A 218 10.27 15.59 4.54
N ILE A 219 10.06 14.28 4.68
CA ILE A 219 9.43 13.47 3.63
C ILE A 219 7.93 13.72 3.68
N ASN A 220 7.38 14.27 2.59
CA ASN A 220 5.96 14.57 2.50
C ASN A 220 5.14 13.34 2.07
N ASN A 221 4.92 12.41 2.99
CA ASN A 221 3.92 11.34 2.85
C ASN A 221 3.43 10.83 4.20
N VAL A 222 2.34 10.06 4.17
CA VAL A 222 1.65 9.57 5.37
C VAL A 222 2.52 8.64 6.22
N TYR A 223 3.39 7.82 5.61
CA TYR A 223 4.23 6.84 6.31
C TYR A 223 5.32 7.52 7.13
N ALA A 224 6.07 8.42 6.51
CA ALA A 224 7.11 9.20 7.17
C ALA A 224 6.50 10.13 8.22
N GLY A 225 5.38 10.79 7.91
CA GLY A 225 4.64 11.61 8.85
C GLY A 225 4.26 10.84 10.12
N LYS A 226 3.75 9.60 9.98
CA LYS A 226 3.41 8.75 11.13
C LYS A 226 4.60 8.41 12.01
N ILE A 227 5.73 8.09 11.41
CA ILE A 227 6.96 7.80 12.16
C ILE A 227 7.45 9.06 12.87
N SER A 228 7.43 10.23 12.23
CA SER A 228 7.84 11.49 12.86
C SER A 228 6.91 11.93 14.00
N GLU A 229 5.60 11.75 13.87
CA GLU A 229 4.62 12.07 14.92
C GLU A 229 4.93 11.34 16.24
N LEU A 230 5.39 10.09 16.17
CA LEU A 230 5.81 9.32 17.34
C LEU A 230 6.86 10.08 18.17
N PHE A 231 7.84 10.71 17.50
CA PHE A 231 8.91 11.43 18.17
C PHE A 231 8.51 12.85 18.61
N SER A 232 7.60 13.50 17.88
CA SER A 232 7.08 14.83 18.23
C SER A 232 6.12 14.81 19.43
N ALA A 233 5.41 13.71 19.67
CA ALA A 233 4.41 13.59 20.74
C ALA A 233 4.98 13.39 22.16
N GLY A 234 6.29 13.55 22.36
CA GLY A 234 6.93 13.33 23.67
C GLY A 234 7.08 11.86 24.07
N ALA A 235 6.67 10.90 23.23
CA ALA A 235 6.97 9.47 23.44
C ALA A 235 8.49 9.17 23.34
N ALA A 236 9.27 10.16 22.88
CA ALA A 236 10.72 10.16 22.85
C ALA A 236 11.40 10.38 24.21
N ASP A 237 10.68 10.37 25.35
CA ASP A 237 11.23 10.40 26.72
C ASP A 237 12.03 9.13 27.10
N GLY A 238 12.85 8.61 26.17
CA GLY A 238 13.98 7.72 26.46
C GLY A 238 13.68 6.22 26.46
N HIS A 239 12.52 5.75 26.00
CA HIS A 239 12.25 4.31 25.95
C HIS A 239 13.06 3.63 24.83
N GLU A 240 13.76 2.55 25.17
CA GLU A 240 14.68 1.85 24.26
C GLU A 240 14.05 1.44 22.92
N PHE A 241 12.86 0.85 22.95
CA PHE A 241 12.11 0.45 21.75
C PHE A 241 11.63 1.61 20.87
N VAL A 242 11.71 2.86 21.35
CA VAL A 242 11.41 4.05 20.52
C VAL A 242 12.65 4.48 19.73
N LEU A 243 13.85 4.28 20.29
CA LEU A 243 15.11 4.77 19.71
C LEU A 243 15.92 3.70 18.99
N ALA A 244 15.74 2.43 19.34
CA ALA A 244 16.35 1.29 18.68
C ALA A 244 15.58 0.91 17.41
N SER A 245 16.28 0.29 16.46
CA SER A 245 15.62 -0.45 15.38
C SER A 245 15.57 -1.94 15.73
N THR A 246 14.36 -2.45 15.85
CA THR A 246 14.01 -3.83 16.18
C THR A 246 13.28 -4.42 14.98
N ASP A 247 11.97 -4.30 14.90
CA ASP A 247 11.16 -4.88 13.81
C ASP A 247 11.42 -4.24 12.45
N GLU A 248 11.91 -2.99 12.40
CA GLU A 248 12.24 -2.32 11.14
C GLU A 248 13.48 -2.91 10.48
N THR A 249 14.27 -3.70 11.21
CA THR A 249 15.33 -4.51 10.61
C THR A 249 14.76 -5.53 9.63
N VAL A 250 13.50 -5.94 9.76
CA VAL A 250 12.83 -6.88 8.84
C VAL A 250 12.62 -6.29 7.44
N PRO A 251 11.92 -5.15 7.25
CA PRO A 251 11.82 -4.52 5.93
C PRO A 251 13.20 -4.09 5.40
N LEU A 252 14.13 -3.66 6.26
CA LEU A 252 15.52 -3.37 5.85
C LEU A 252 16.24 -4.60 5.30
N PHE A 253 16.10 -5.76 5.96
CA PHE A 253 16.69 -7.02 5.51
C PHE A 253 16.08 -7.50 4.19
N LEU A 254 14.77 -7.35 4.02
CA LEU A 254 14.08 -7.79 2.80
C LEU A 254 14.58 -7.06 1.56
N HIS A 255 14.80 -5.74 1.65
CA HIS A 255 15.36 -4.96 0.53
C HIS A 255 16.87 -5.02 0.43
N TYR A 256 17.58 -5.04 1.57
CA TYR A 256 19.03 -4.87 1.63
C TYR A 256 19.71 -5.98 2.44
N PRO A 257 19.55 -7.26 2.06
CA PRO A 257 20.10 -8.38 2.82
C PRO A 257 21.64 -8.34 2.90
N ALA A 258 22.31 -7.67 1.96
CA ALA A 258 23.77 -7.49 1.96
C ALA A 258 24.29 -6.62 3.12
N LEU A 259 23.42 -5.87 3.81
CA LEU A 259 23.78 -5.10 5.01
C LEU A 259 23.76 -5.95 6.29
N PHE A 260 23.43 -7.24 6.17
CA PHE A 260 23.30 -8.16 7.28
C PHE A 260 24.32 -9.30 7.18
N SER A 261 24.86 -9.70 8.33
CA SER A 261 25.66 -10.92 8.45
C SER A 261 24.72 -12.08 8.76
N THR A 262 24.57 -12.99 7.81
CA THR A 262 23.67 -14.15 7.92
C THR A 262 24.44 -15.43 8.24
N VAL A 263 24.00 -16.15 9.28
CA VAL A 263 24.48 -17.49 9.64
C VAL A 263 23.36 -18.48 9.40
N SER A 264 23.64 -19.52 8.61
CA SER A 264 22.67 -20.58 8.31
C SER A 264 22.83 -21.77 9.24
N SER A 265 21.72 -22.38 9.66
CA SER A 265 21.65 -23.61 10.43
C SER A 265 20.60 -24.53 9.83
N GLY A 266 21.05 -25.49 9.01
CA GLY A 266 20.17 -26.33 8.21
C GLY A 266 19.38 -25.49 7.20
N ARG A 267 18.04 -25.51 7.30
CA ARG A 267 17.15 -24.70 6.45
C ARG A 267 16.85 -23.31 7.01
N ASN A 268 17.18 -23.06 8.26
CA ASN A 268 16.91 -21.78 8.92
C ASN A 268 18.17 -20.91 8.88
N SER A 269 18.00 -19.62 9.10
CA SER A 269 19.11 -18.69 9.22
C SER A 269 18.80 -17.62 10.25
N GLU A 270 19.83 -17.06 10.87
CA GLU A 270 19.73 -15.82 11.64
C GLU A 270 20.59 -14.73 10.98
N SER A 271 20.11 -13.49 11.02
CA SER A 271 20.77 -12.35 10.39
C SER A 271 20.91 -11.21 11.40
N GLN A 272 22.14 -10.73 11.57
CA GLN A 272 22.46 -9.58 12.39
C GLN A 272 22.78 -8.38 11.49
N ALA A 273 22.14 -7.25 11.76
CA ALA A 273 22.48 -5.99 11.11
C ALA A 273 23.96 -5.64 11.31
N GLY A 274 24.62 -5.18 10.25
CA GLY A 274 25.98 -4.65 10.30
C GLY A 274 26.02 -3.22 10.86
N ASP A 275 26.64 -2.30 10.11
CA ASP A 275 26.69 -0.89 10.48
C ASP A 275 25.30 -0.23 10.41
N ILE A 276 24.94 0.54 11.43
CA ILE A 276 23.68 1.28 11.49
C ILE A 276 23.64 2.44 10.48
N HIS A 277 24.77 3.02 10.09
CA HIS A 277 24.79 4.19 9.22
C HIS A 277 24.16 3.91 7.83
N PRO A 278 24.60 2.88 7.08
CA PRO A 278 23.92 2.48 5.84
C PRO A 278 22.44 2.14 6.04
N LEU A 279 22.08 1.54 7.18
CA LEU A 279 20.69 1.20 7.46
C LEU A 279 19.81 2.45 7.61
N LYS A 280 20.30 3.53 8.24
CA LYS A 280 19.58 4.82 8.32
C LYS A 280 19.32 5.40 6.93
N GLU A 281 20.31 5.36 6.05
CA GLU A 281 20.16 5.79 4.65
C GLU A 281 19.11 4.94 3.92
N LYS A 282 19.14 3.62 4.12
CA LYS A 282 18.17 2.71 3.50
C LYS A 282 16.75 2.87 4.05
N THR A 283 16.59 3.22 5.32
CA THR A 283 15.30 3.64 5.90
C THR A 283 14.74 4.85 5.15
N MET A 284 15.58 5.84 4.83
CA MET A 284 15.14 7.01 4.06
C MET A 284 14.68 6.63 2.64
N ILE A 285 15.40 5.75 1.95
CA ILE A 285 15.01 5.28 0.60
C ILE A 285 13.65 4.59 0.63
N ILE A 286 13.42 3.71 1.62
CA ILE A 286 12.12 3.04 1.80
C ILE A 286 11.01 4.07 2.02
N LEU A 287 11.20 5.00 2.97
CA LEU A 287 10.18 5.98 3.33
C LEU A 287 9.91 7.02 2.23
N LYS A 288 10.90 7.32 1.37
CA LYS A 288 10.71 8.13 0.17
C LYS A 288 10.02 7.37 -0.98
N ARG A 289 9.77 6.07 -0.80
CA ARG A 289 9.20 5.18 -1.82
C ARG A 289 10.11 5.06 -3.05
N GLU A 290 11.42 5.02 -2.82
CA GLU A 290 12.49 4.98 -3.85
C GLU A 290 13.11 3.57 -3.96
N THR A 291 12.40 2.52 -3.55
CA THR A 291 12.89 1.13 -3.65
C THR A 291 12.79 0.56 -5.06
N VAL A 292 12.16 1.28 -5.98
CA VAL A 292 11.94 0.88 -7.38
C VAL A 292 12.10 2.07 -8.29
N GLU A 293 12.49 1.81 -9.53
CA GLU A 293 12.43 2.83 -10.59
C GLU A 293 10.97 3.14 -10.91
N ARG A 294 10.60 4.42 -10.84
CA ARG A 294 9.22 4.89 -11.05
C ARG A 294 8.86 5.04 -12.52
N ASN A 295 9.85 5.28 -13.36
CA ASN A 295 9.68 5.73 -14.74
C ASN A 295 10.34 4.75 -15.71
N GLN A 296 9.87 4.73 -16.96
CA GLN A 296 10.35 3.78 -17.98
C GLN A 296 11.30 4.41 -19.02
N VAL A 297 11.21 5.74 -19.21
CA VAL A 297 11.92 6.45 -20.28
C VAL A 297 12.67 7.66 -19.72
N VAL A 298 11.98 8.49 -18.94
CA VAL A 298 12.59 9.60 -18.23
C VAL A 298 13.20 9.12 -16.93
N GLU A 299 14.34 9.66 -16.53
CA GLU A 299 14.96 9.34 -15.24
C GLU A 299 14.12 9.93 -14.10
N GLU A 300 13.82 11.22 -14.19
CA GLU A 300 13.03 11.96 -13.20
C GLU A 300 12.04 12.90 -13.89
N PHE A 301 10.84 13.02 -13.34
CA PHE A 301 9.87 14.02 -13.80
C PHE A 301 10.17 15.36 -13.10
N PRO A 302 10.23 16.48 -13.83
CA PRO A 302 10.58 17.77 -13.24
C PRO A 302 9.53 18.20 -12.22
N ASP A 303 9.94 18.55 -11.02
CA ASP A 303 9.10 19.16 -9.98
C ASP A 303 9.43 20.65 -9.76
N ASP A 304 10.45 21.16 -10.44
CA ASP A 304 10.80 22.59 -10.49
C ASP A 304 9.69 23.39 -11.22
N PRO A 305 9.05 24.36 -10.55
CA PRO A 305 8.09 25.29 -11.15
C PRO A 305 8.55 25.92 -12.46
N SER A 306 9.85 26.21 -12.61
CA SER A 306 10.40 26.91 -13.78
C SER A 306 10.26 26.13 -15.10
N PHE A 307 10.03 24.82 -15.02
CA PHE A 307 9.80 23.95 -16.17
C PHE A 307 8.42 24.14 -16.80
N TYR A 308 7.45 24.68 -16.05
CA TYR A 308 6.04 24.68 -16.43
C TYR A 308 5.57 26.05 -16.96
N HIS A 309 4.46 26.04 -17.71
CA HIS A 309 3.84 27.26 -18.25
C HIS A 309 3.47 28.28 -17.15
N GLU A 310 3.51 29.57 -17.52
CA GLU A 310 3.29 30.71 -16.62
C GLU A 310 2.02 30.62 -15.75
N ASP A 311 0.96 30.00 -16.26
CA ASP A 311 -0.33 29.93 -15.58
C ASP A 311 -0.45 28.77 -14.58
N ILE A 312 0.46 27.78 -14.64
CA ILE A 312 0.49 26.64 -13.72
C ILE A 312 1.74 26.63 -12.82
N LYS A 313 2.83 27.29 -13.22
CA LYS A 313 4.12 27.27 -12.50
C LYS A 313 3.97 27.59 -11.00
N ASP A 314 3.16 28.59 -10.66
CA ASP A 314 3.01 29.06 -9.29
C ASP A 314 2.24 28.06 -8.40
N TYR A 315 1.59 27.07 -9.01
CA TYR A 315 0.78 26.07 -8.33
C TYR A 315 1.47 24.71 -8.21
N VAL A 316 2.60 24.48 -8.88
CA VAL A 316 3.31 23.18 -8.90
C VAL A 316 3.63 22.70 -7.48
N GLY A 317 4.32 23.53 -6.69
CA GLY A 317 4.70 23.18 -5.32
C GLY A 317 3.50 22.96 -4.40
N GLU A 318 2.43 23.76 -4.56
CA GLU A 318 1.22 23.61 -3.75
C GLU A 318 0.46 22.32 -4.08
N ILE A 319 0.33 21.98 -5.38
CA ILE A 319 -0.33 20.74 -5.82
C ILE A 319 0.45 19.52 -5.33
N ILE A 320 1.79 19.49 -5.51
CA ILE A 320 2.62 18.38 -5.02
C ILE A 320 2.54 18.27 -3.49
N SER A 321 2.56 19.40 -2.78
CA SER A 321 2.48 19.41 -1.32
C SER A 321 1.15 18.82 -0.82
N LYS A 322 0.02 19.20 -1.43
CA LYS A 322 -1.31 18.73 -1.03
C LYS A 322 -1.61 17.30 -1.49
N HIS A 323 -1.28 16.99 -2.73
CA HIS A 323 -1.78 15.80 -3.40
C HIS A 323 -0.71 14.73 -3.64
N GLY A 324 0.56 15.08 -3.46
CA GLY A 324 1.68 14.16 -3.65
C GLY A 324 2.17 14.07 -5.09
N ILE A 325 3.40 13.60 -5.24
CA ILE A 325 4.10 13.53 -6.52
C ILE A 325 3.44 12.55 -7.50
N ASP A 326 2.89 11.43 -7.03
CA ASP A 326 2.23 10.43 -7.89
C ASP A 326 1.00 11.01 -8.60
N GLU A 327 0.22 11.85 -7.93
CA GLU A 327 -0.92 12.55 -8.53
C GLU A 327 -0.44 13.64 -9.50
N TRP A 328 0.59 14.40 -9.12
CA TRP A 328 1.19 15.43 -9.97
C TRP A 328 1.67 14.84 -11.30
N THR A 329 2.54 13.84 -11.26
CA THR A 329 3.10 13.19 -12.45
C THR A 329 2.01 12.54 -13.29
N SER A 330 1.04 11.85 -12.67
CA SER A 330 -0.10 11.26 -13.40
C SER A 330 -0.96 12.33 -14.07
N GLY A 331 -1.16 13.48 -13.42
CA GLY A 331 -1.85 14.63 -13.98
C GLY A 331 -1.14 15.21 -15.19
N ILE A 332 0.18 15.42 -15.12
CA ILE A 332 0.96 15.88 -16.27
C ILE A 332 0.82 14.89 -17.43
N LEU A 333 1.09 13.61 -17.20
CA LEU A 333 1.01 12.57 -18.23
C LEU A 333 -0.38 12.45 -18.86
N ALA A 334 -1.44 12.50 -18.05
CA ALA A 334 -2.81 12.44 -18.53
C ALA A 334 -3.12 13.62 -19.46
N ASN A 335 -2.69 14.83 -19.12
CA ASN A 335 -3.00 16.02 -19.90
C ASN A 335 -2.11 16.20 -21.14
N GLU A 336 -0.86 15.73 -21.10
CA GLU A 336 -0.01 15.65 -22.29
C GLU A 336 -0.53 14.61 -23.30
N LEU A 337 -1.01 13.47 -22.80
CA LEU A 337 -1.72 12.47 -23.60
C LEU A 337 -3.02 13.04 -24.18
N HIS A 338 -3.80 13.74 -23.34
CA HIS A 338 -5.09 14.32 -23.69
C HIS A 338 -5.00 15.58 -24.57
N ARG A 339 -3.80 16.16 -24.70
CA ARG A 339 -3.45 17.36 -25.50
C ARG A 339 -4.05 18.68 -24.99
N HIS A 340 -4.64 18.70 -23.80
CA HIS A 340 -4.98 19.92 -23.06
C HIS A 340 -5.23 19.60 -21.58
N LEU A 341 -5.27 20.63 -20.73
CA LEU A 341 -5.58 20.49 -19.31
C LEU A 341 -7.10 20.37 -19.09
N GLY A 342 -7.59 19.15 -18.80
CA GLY A 342 -9.01 18.83 -18.71
C GLY A 342 -9.50 18.54 -17.29
N VAL A 343 -10.65 19.09 -16.91
CA VAL A 343 -11.21 18.93 -15.56
C VAL A 343 -11.50 17.46 -15.24
N PHE A 344 -12.20 16.77 -16.14
CA PHE A 344 -12.52 15.34 -15.94
C PHE A 344 -11.29 14.45 -16.00
N ALA A 345 -10.26 14.79 -16.79
CA ALA A 345 -8.99 14.07 -16.79
C ALA A 345 -8.31 14.15 -15.41
N ILE A 346 -8.25 15.33 -14.78
CA ILE A 346 -7.73 15.47 -13.41
C ILE A 346 -8.57 14.68 -12.39
N ILE A 347 -9.90 14.71 -12.51
CA ILE A 347 -10.77 13.91 -11.62
C ILE A 347 -10.51 12.40 -11.82
N GLY A 348 -10.28 11.95 -13.05
CA GLY A 348 -9.89 10.57 -13.36
C GLY A 348 -8.56 10.18 -12.73
N VAL A 349 -7.56 11.08 -12.78
CA VAL A 349 -6.28 10.89 -12.10
C VAL A 349 -6.50 10.72 -10.60
N LYS A 350 -7.22 11.64 -9.96
CA LYS A 350 -7.54 11.60 -8.53
C LYS A 350 -8.24 10.29 -8.13
N MET A 351 -9.21 9.81 -8.93
CA MET A 351 -9.92 8.56 -8.62
C MET A 351 -8.98 7.35 -8.70
N GLY A 352 -8.14 7.28 -9.74
CA GLY A 352 -7.23 6.14 -9.88
C GLY A 352 -6.15 6.10 -8.81
N ILE A 353 -5.62 7.25 -8.39
CA ILE A 353 -4.72 7.31 -7.22
C ILE A 353 -5.45 6.87 -5.95
N ARG A 354 -6.69 7.36 -5.72
CA ARG A 354 -7.48 6.96 -4.55
C ARG A 354 -7.75 5.45 -4.50
N ALA A 355 -8.00 4.82 -5.65
CA ALA A 355 -8.19 3.38 -5.76
C ALA A 355 -6.90 2.59 -5.43
N ARG A 356 -5.74 3.06 -5.93
CA ARG A 356 -4.43 2.49 -5.57
C ARG A 356 -4.13 2.64 -4.08
N GLU A 357 -4.44 3.80 -3.49
CA GLU A 357 -4.32 4.00 -2.04
C GLU A 357 -5.22 3.02 -1.29
N TYR A 358 -6.49 2.87 -1.67
CA TYR A 358 -7.43 1.99 -0.96
C TYR A 358 -6.91 0.55 -0.84
N PHE A 359 -6.39 -0.02 -1.93
CA PHE A 359 -5.88 -1.39 -1.96
C PHE A 359 -4.40 -1.54 -1.62
N ASP A 360 -3.66 -0.43 -1.52
CA ASP A 360 -2.18 -0.39 -1.46
C ASP A 360 -1.51 -1.19 -2.59
N THR A 361 -1.85 -0.82 -3.83
CA THR A 361 -1.34 -1.48 -5.03
C THR A 361 -0.46 -0.58 -5.88
N GLY A 362 0.35 -1.22 -6.71
CA GLY A 362 1.08 -0.56 -7.78
C GLY A 362 0.16 -0.04 -8.88
N VAL A 363 0.78 0.56 -9.89
CA VAL A 363 0.16 0.67 -11.22
C VAL A 363 -0.13 -0.73 -11.76
N ASP A 364 -1.05 -0.86 -12.72
CA ASP A 364 -1.37 -2.07 -13.50
C ASP A 364 -1.69 -3.38 -12.75
N GLU A 365 -1.95 -3.31 -11.44
CA GLU A 365 -2.22 -4.48 -10.59
C GLU A 365 -3.72 -4.79 -10.37
N PHE A 366 -4.63 -3.91 -10.79
CA PHE A 366 -6.07 -4.13 -10.70
C PHE A 366 -6.79 -3.90 -12.01
N MET A 367 -8.01 -4.43 -12.10
CA MET A 367 -8.91 -4.15 -13.22
C MET A 367 -9.78 -2.94 -12.89
N ALA A 368 -10.00 -2.08 -13.87
CA ALA A 368 -10.88 -0.92 -13.80
C ALA A 368 -12.01 -1.03 -14.82
N THR A 369 -13.24 -0.72 -14.41
CA THR A 369 -14.40 -0.55 -15.30
C THR A 369 -14.97 0.84 -15.12
N SER A 370 -14.87 1.67 -16.16
CA SER A 370 -15.37 3.05 -16.16
C SER A 370 -16.76 3.16 -16.76
N PHE A 371 -17.60 3.99 -16.14
CA PHE A 371 -18.95 4.34 -16.60
C PHE A 371 -19.02 5.75 -17.21
N ALA A 372 -17.87 6.33 -17.56
CA ALA A 372 -17.79 7.66 -18.16
C ALA A 372 -18.19 7.70 -19.65
N GLY A 373 -18.39 6.54 -20.30
CA GLY A 373 -18.67 6.44 -21.73
C GLY A 373 -17.52 6.93 -22.61
N SER A 374 -17.80 7.11 -23.90
CA SER A 374 -16.82 7.56 -24.91
C SER A 374 -17.19 8.93 -25.52
N THR A 375 -18.09 9.68 -24.89
CA THR A 375 -18.52 11.00 -25.36
C THR A 375 -18.05 12.11 -24.41
N PRO A 376 -17.31 13.11 -24.91
CA PRO A 376 -16.90 14.27 -24.11
C PRO A 376 -18.09 15.08 -23.58
N PRO A 377 -17.94 15.81 -22.47
CA PRO A 377 -16.67 16.01 -21.74
C PRO A 377 -16.38 14.93 -20.69
N ILE A 378 -17.35 14.08 -20.33
CA ILE A 378 -17.19 13.11 -19.24
C ILE A 378 -16.18 12.03 -19.62
N SER A 379 -16.13 11.58 -20.89
CA SER A 379 -15.20 10.53 -21.31
C SER A 379 -13.72 10.86 -21.11
N CYS A 380 -13.34 12.13 -21.01
CA CYS A 380 -11.96 12.55 -20.70
C CYS A 380 -11.48 12.03 -19.32
N PHE A 381 -12.43 11.70 -18.45
CA PHE A 381 -12.20 10.98 -17.19
C PHE A 381 -11.43 9.66 -17.39
N ASN A 382 -11.67 8.96 -18.50
CA ASN A 382 -11.01 7.68 -18.78
C ASN A 382 -9.50 7.84 -18.98
N ASP A 383 -9.05 8.96 -19.56
CA ASP A 383 -7.61 9.19 -19.82
C ASP A 383 -6.85 9.37 -18.51
N GLY A 384 -7.42 10.15 -17.59
CA GLY A 384 -6.89 10.31 -16.25
C GLY A 384 -6.86 9.00 -15.47
N LEU A 385 -7.96 8.24 -15.53
CA LEU A 385 -8.07 6.94 -14.88
C LEU A 385 -7.02 5.96 -15.42
N GLN A 386 -6.87 5.89 -16.74
CA GLN A 386 -5.89 5.02 -17.40
C GLN A 386 -4.47 5.32 -16.93
N VAL A 387 -4.09 6.60 -16.89
CA VAL A 387 -2.73 7.00 -16.54
C VAL A 387 -2.42 6.76 -15.06
N SER A 388 -3.31 7.15 -14.14
CA SER A 388 -3.04 7.04 -12.71
C SER A 388 -3.07 5.60 -12.19
N THR A 389 -3.85 4.74 -12.84
CA THR A 389 -3.98 3.32 -12.48
C THR A 389 -3.03 2.41 -13.24
N GLY A 390 -2.57 2.80 -14.43
CA GLY A 390 -1.90 1.88 -15.37
C GLY A 390 -2.84 0.83 -15.99
N ALA A 391 -4.13 0.84 -15.66
CA ALA A 391 -5.12 -0.03 -16.29
C ALA A 391 -5.40 0.51 -17.69
N THR A 392 -4.88 -0.16 -18.71
CA THR A 392 -5.07 0.24 -20.12
C THR A 392 -5.96 -0.75 -20.87
N PRO A 393 -6.63 -0.32 -21.96
CA PRO A 393 -7.30 -1.23 -22.88
C PRO A 393 -6.33 -2.24 -23.52
N GLY A 394 -5.09 -1.82 -23.80
CA GLY A 394 -4.05 -2.68 -24.38
C GLY A 394 -3.63 -3.83 -23.48
N HIS A 395 -3.59 -3.60 -22.16
CA HIS A 395 -3.37 -4.65 -21.16
C HIS A 395 -4.65 -5.41 -20.79
N GLY A 396 -5.81 -5.03 -21.35
CA GLY A 396 -7.10 -5.62 -21.01
C GLY A 396 -7.57 -5.31 -19.59
N LEU A 397 -6.96 -4.33 -18.92
CA LEU A 397 -7.23 -3.97 -17.53
C LEU A 397 -8.28 -2.87 -17.39
N LEU A 398 -8.49 -2.06 -18.43
CA LEU A 398 -9.53 -1.03 -18.45
C LEU A 398 -10.66 -1.38 -19.42
N LYS A 399 -11.88 -1.40 -18.90
CA LYS A 399 -13.12 -1.52 -19.66
C LYS A 399 -13.92 -0.23 -19.58
N VAL A 400 -14.40 0.29 -20.70
CA VAL A 400 -15.29 1.46 -20.75
C VAL A 400 -16.70 1.01 -21.12
N ILE A 401 -17.68 1.35 -20.28
CA ILE A 401 -19.10 1.09 -20.51
C ILE A 401 -19.69 2.26 -21.30
N ASN A 402 -20.20 1.97 -22.51
CA ASN A 402 -20.86 2.94 -23.38
C ASN A 402 -22.38 2.88 -23.31
N ASP A 403 -22.93 1.79 -22.78
CA ASP A 403 -24.36 1.59 -22.65
C ASP A 403 -24.85 2.17 -21.31
N GLY A 404 -25.74 3.17 -21.36
CA GLY A 404 -26.36 3.77 -20.18
C GLY A 404 -25.98 5.23 -19.94
N LEU A 405 -26.28 5.71 -18.72
CA LEU A 405 -26.01 7.10 -18.33
C LEU A 405 -24.51 7.29 -18.02
N THR A 406 -23.85 8.17 -18.77
CA THR A 406 -22.43 8.52 -18.57
C THR A 406 -22.24 9.30 -17.28
N ARG A 407 -21.32 8.86 -16.44
CA ARG A 407 -21.02 9.48 -15.15
C ARG A 407 -19.57 9.21 -14.70
N PRO A 408 -18.96 10.12 -13.92
CA PRO A 408 -17.63 9.95 -13.33
C PRO A 408 -17.64 8.89 -12.21
N VAL A 409 -17.77 7.62 -12.61
CA VAL A 409 -17.84 6.44 -11.74
C VAL A 409 -16.93 5.37 -12.32
N ALA A 410 -16.16 4.70 -11.47
CA ALA A 410 -15.40 3.52 -11.85
C ALA A 410 -15.51 2.41 -10.79
N GLU A 411 -15.45 1.18 -11.25
CA GLU A 411 -15.35 -0.01 -10.42
C GLU A 411 -13.94 -0.59 -10.52
N PHE A 412 -13.38 -1.03 -9.40
CA PHE A 412 -12.04 -1.60 -9.32
C PHE A 412 -12.10 -2.99 -8.72
N VAL A 413 -11.39 -3.94 -9.33
CA VAL A 413 -11.31 -5.33 -8.88
C VAL A 413 -9.86 -5.69 -8.56
N TYR A 414 -9.60 -6.09 -7.32
CA TYR A 414 -8.31 -6.55 -6.82
C TYR A 414 -8.49 -7.65 -5.79
N MET A 415 -7.70 -8.74 -5.88
CA MET A 415 -7.80 -9.92 -4.99
C MET A 415 -9.24 -10.43 -4.78
N ASN A 416 -10.02 -10.56 -5.86
CA ASN A 416 -11.45 -10.96 -5.82
C ASN A 416 -12.36 -10.03 -4.98
N ARG A 417 -11.91 -8.83 -4.65
CA ARG A 417 -12.75 -7.78 -4.05
C ARG A 417 -13.05 -6.73 -5.09
N LYS A 418 -14.21 -6.13 -4.94
CA LYS A 418 -14.68 -5.11 -5.86
C LYS A 418 -15.18 -3.90 -5.09
N ILE A 419 -14.72 -2.72 -5.50
CA ILE A 419 -15.22 -1.45 -4.99
C ILE A 419 -15.73 -0.60 -6.14
N ARG A 420 -16.68 0.28 -5.85
CA ARG A 420 -17.11 1.35 -6.73
C ARG A 420 -16.72 2.69 -6.12
N LEU A 421 -16.06 3.53 -6.90
CA LEU A 421 -15.82 4.93 -6.57
C LEU A 421 -16.75 5.80 -7.41
N THR A 422 -17.47 6.70 -6.76
CA THR A 422 -18.39 7.65 -7.38
C THR A 422 -17.95 9.06 -7.02
N LEU A 423 -17.73 9.94 -8.01
CA LEU A 423 -17.60 11.37 -7.71
C LEU A 423 -18.91 11.88 -7.11
N LYS A 424 -18.81 12.59 -5.97
CA LYS A 424 -19.99 13.11 -5.28
C LYS A 424 -20.90 13.90 -6.25
N PRO A 425 -22.23 13.64 -6.24
CA PRO A 425 -23.15 14.19 -7.24
C PRO A 425 -23.13 15.72 -7.34
N ASP A 426 -23.04 16.43 -6.21
CA ASP A 426 -22.98 17.90 -6.17
C ASP A 426 -21.74 18.46 -6.87
N ILE A 427 -20.59 17.79 -6.74
CA ILE A 427 -19.36 18.15 -7.43
C ILE A 427 -19.49 17.86 -8.93
N ALA A 428 -20.03 16.69 -9.30
CA ALA A 428 -20.23 16.30 -10.68
C ALA A 428 -21.17 17.26 -11.43
N GLU A 429 -22.28 17.64 -10.80
CA GLU A 429 -23.25 18.59 -11.32
C GLU A 429 -22.63 19.98 -11.50
N LYS A 430 -21.91 20.46 -10.48
CA LYS A 430 -21.21 21.75 -10.53
C LYS A 430 -20.21 21.83 -11.69
N VAL A 431 -19.31 20.85 -11.80
CA VAL A 431 -18.32 20.80 -12.88
C VAL A 431 -18.99 20.76 -14.25
N THR A 432 -20.04 19.93 -14.39
CA THR A 432 -20.77 19.81 -15.66
C THR A 432 -21.50 21.10 -16.02
N ALA A 433 -22.09 21.79 -15.05
CA ALA A 433 -22.77 23.07 -15.26
C ALA A 433 -21.79 24.16 -15.71
N GLU A 434 -20.65 24.31 -15.02
CA GLU A 434 -19.61 25.28 -15.39
C GLU A 434 -19.09 25.03 -16.83
N LEU A 435 -18.84 23.77 -17.21
CA LEU A 435 -18.38 23.45 -18.57
C LEU A 435 -19.45 23.71 -19.64
N LYS A 436 -20.72 23.43 -19.33
CA LYS A 436 -21.84 23.72 -20.25
C LYS A 436 -22.01 25.23 -20.45
N GLU A 437 -21.87 26.01 -19.39
CA GLU A 437 -21.95 27.47 -19.44
C GLU A 437 -20.83 28.07 -20.31
N ILE A 438 -19.58 27.66 -20.10
CA ILE A 438 -18.44 28.13 -20.92
C ILE A 438 -18.68 27.78 -22.40
N ASN A 439 -19.11 26.54 -22.68
CA ASN A 439 -19.41 26.11 -24.05
C ASN A 439 -20.57 26.92 -24.67
N PHE A 440 -21.63 27.19 -23.90
CA PHE A 440 -22.77 27.96 -24.37
C PHE A 440 -22.40 29.40 -24.74
N ILE A 441 -21.51 30.03 -23.97
CA ILE A 441 -21.11 31.43 -24.18
C ILE A 441 -20.08 31.58 -25.31
N HIS A 442 -19.07 30.70 -25.36
CA HIS A 442 -17.90 30.88 -26.22
C HIS A 442 -17.80 29.90 -27.39
N GLY A 443 -18.44 28.73 -27.31
CA GLY A 443 -18.30 27.65 -28.29
C GLY A 443 -16.93 26.95 -28.25
N LEU A 444 -16.87 25.73 -28.78
CA LEU A 444 -15.66 24.87 -28.73
C LEU A 444 -14.49 25.37 -29.60
N ASP A 445 -14.79 26.17 -30.63
CA ASP A 445 -13.77 26.69 -31.57
C ASP A 445 -13.09 27.98 -31.04
N SER A 446 -13.43 28.42 -29.82
CA SER A 446 -12.93 29.66 -29.23
C SER A 446 -11.74 29.43 -28.32
N ASP A 447 -10.67 30.21 -28.50
CA ASP A 447 -9.51 30.20 -27.60
C ASP A 447 -9.92 30.52 -26.14
N ILE A 448 -10.90 31.40 -25.96
CA ILE A 448 -11.43 31.78 -24.63
C ILE A 448 -12.06 30.58 -23.94
N TYR A 449 -12.74 29.68 -24.67
CA TYR A 449 -13.29 28.46 -24.10
C TYR A 449 -12.17 27.62 -23.46
N TRP A 450 -11.07 27.41 -24.20
CA TRP A 450 -9.95 26.60 -23.75
C TRP A 450 -9.17 27.24 -22.60
N GLU A 451 -9.00 28.56 -22.60
CA GLU A 451 -8.41 29.30 -21.47
C GLU A 451 -9.24 29.13 -20.19
N LEU A 452 -10.57 29.22 -20.28
CA LEU A 452 -11.47 29.05 -19.13
C LEU A 452 -11.51 27.60 -18.64
N VAL A 453 -11.52 26.61 -19.54
CA VAL A 453 -11.41 25.18 -19.17
C VAL A 453 -10.09 24.90 -18.46
N ARG A 454 -8.98 25.45 -18.95
CA ARG A 454 -7.66 25.32 -18.33
C ARG A 454 -7.64 25.94 -16.93
N LYS A 455 -8.15 27.17 -16.77
CA LYS A 455 -8.29 27.83 -15.47
C LYS A 455 -9.12 27.02 -14.47
N ASN A 456 -10.26 26.47 -14.92
CA ASN A 456 -11.09 25.61 -14.08
C ASN A 456 -10.37 24.32 -13.69
N SER A 457 -9.60 23.73 -14.61
CA SER A 457 -8.84 22.50 -14.33
C SER A 457 -7.77 22.72 -13.27
N ILE A 458 -7.02 23.83 -13.32
CA ILE A 458 -6.05 24.20 -12.28
C ILE A 458 -6.75 24.42 -10.93
N LYS A 459 -7.87 25.18 -10.93
CA LYS A 459 -8.71 25.40 -9.73
C LYS A 459 -9.13 24.07 -9.09
N TYR A 460 -9.63 23.11 -9.88
CA TYR A 460 -10.10 21.82 -9.35
C TYR A 460 -8.95 20.89 -8.95
N TRP A 461 -7.80 20.96 -9.62
CA TRP A 461 -6.62 20.22 -9.20
C TRP A 461 -6.17 20.65 -7.80
N LEU A 462 -6.14 21.97 -7.55
CA LEU A 462 -5.75 22.55 -6.26
C LEU A 462 -6.75 22.26 -5.14
N SER A 463 -8.05 22.39 -5.42
CA SER A 463 -9.10 22.47 -4.39
C SER A 463 -9.76 21.13 -4.06
N LEU A 464 -9.77 20.16 -4.98
CA LEU A 464 -10.43 18.87 -4.74
C LEU A 464 -9.45 17.88 -4.12
N ASP A 465 -9.72 17.48 -2.88
CA ASP A 465 -9.00 16.40 -2.21
C ASP A 465 -9.62 15.04 -2.60
N ARG A 466 -8.80 14.14 -3.13
CA ARG A 466 -9.25 12.80 -3.55
C ARG A 466 -9.78 11.96 -2.39
N HIS A 467 -9.42 12.27 -1.15
CA HIS A 467 -9.93 11.60 0.05
C HIS A 467 -11.34 12.09 0.44
N GLU A 468 -11.78 13.21 -0.12
CA GLU A 468 -13.07 13.84 0.25
C GLU A 468 -14.11 13.83 -0.87
N ILE A 469 -13.70 13.81 -2.14
CA ILE A 469 -14.62 14.00 -3.28
C ILE A 469 -15.28 12.71 -3.79
N PHE A 470 -14.83 11.54 -3.34
CA PHE A 470 -15.37 10.26 -3.79
C PHE A 470 -16.13 9.53 -2.68
N GLU A 471 -17.24 8.91 -3.06
CA GLU A 471 -17.92 7.90 -2.27
C GLU A 471 -17.37 6.53 -2.66
N ILE A 472 -17.00 5.72 -1.66
CA ILE A 472 -16.44 4.38 -1.86
C ILE A 472 -17.44 3.36 -1.32
N GLU A 473 -17.86 2.44 -2.19
CA GLU A 473 -18.77 1.34 -1.85
C GLU A 473 -18.09 0.01 -2.15
N GLU A 474 -18.03 -0.90 -1.18
CA GLU A 474 -17.69 -2.30 -1.45
C GLU A 474 -18.92 -2.99 -2.05
N ILE A 475 -18.74 -3.65 -3.19
CA ILE A 475 -19.81 -4.28 -3.97
C ILE A 475 -19.49 -5.76 -4.22
N GLU A 476 -20.54 -6.57 -4.37
CA GLU A 476 -20.44 -8.02 -4.57
C GLU A 476 -19.88 -8.42 -5.95
#